data_AF-A0A1H3VLJ6-F1
#
_entry.id   AF-A0A1H3VLJ6-F1
#
_cell.length_a   1.000
_cell.length_b   1.000
_cell.length_c   1.000
_cell.angle_alpha   90.00
_cell.angle_beta   90.00
_cell.angle_gamma   90.00
#
_symmetry.space_group_name_H-M   'P 1'
#
loop_
_entity.id
_entity.type
_entity.pdbx_description
1 polymer ?
#
loop_
_entity_poly.entity_id
_entity_poly.type
_entity_poly.pdbx_seq_one_letter_code
_entity_poly.pdbx_strand_id
1 'polypeptide(L)'
;MKSIFKLALTLVAVFTLSITAQAQDINKQALQKEATVQAEKISQKMDLTDVQTEELQRSIAKFHTGKAKVENSDPNTVKGLKNQKKRVYGDFKKEIKAILTPERYADFMLFYKELNQ
;
A
#
# COMPACT_ATOMS: atom_id res chain seq x y z
N MET A 1 -19.00 -11.00 58.81
CA MET A 1 -18.17 -11.94 58.04
C MET A 1 -18.29 -11.59 56.57
N LYS A 2 -17.15 -11.66 55.87
CA LYS A 2 -16.90 -11.55 54.43
C LYS A 2 -18.14 -11.77 53.56
N SER A 3 -18.34 -10.95 52.51
CA SER A 3 -18.21 -11.49 51.15
C SER A 3 -18.49 -10.48 50.02
N ILE A 4 -17.41 -10.07 49.35
CA ILE A 4 -17.22 -10.08 47.88
C ILE A 4 -18.25 -9.35 46.99
N PHE A 5 -17.91 -8.10 46.68
CA PHE A 5 -18.26 -7.40 45.44
C PHE A 5 -17.91 -8.27 44.22
N LYS A 6 -18.89 -8.92 43.57
CA LYS A 6 -18.70 -9.58 42.26
C LYS A 6 -20.01 -9.64 41.48
N LEU A 7 -20.13 -8.80 40.46
CA LEU A 7 -20.54 -9.19 39.12
C LEU A 7 -20.24 -8.02 38.18
N ALA A 8 -18.96 -7.94 37.80
CA ALA A 8 -18.53 -7.10 36.70
C ALA A 8 -19.24 -7.58 35.42
N LEU A 9 -19.94 -6.63 34.81
CA LEU A 9 -20.68 -6.73 33.57
C LEU A 9 -19.75 -7.29 32.47
N THR A 10 -19.88 -8.58 32.18
CA THR A 10 -19.22 -9.20 31.02
C THR A 10 -20.14 -9.01 29.82
N LEU A 11 -20.05 -7.86 29.16
CA LEU A 11 -20.52 -7.70 27.79
C LEU A 11 -19.30 -7.72 26.87
N VAL A 12 -18.80 -8.92 26.60
CA VAL A 12 -17.98 -9.14 25.41
C VAL A 12 -18.96 -9.11 24.25
N ALA A 13 -19.23 -7.91 23.73
CA ALA A 13 -19.84 -7.79 22.42
C ALA A 13 -18.80 -8.32 21.42
N VAL A 14 -19.02 -9.57 21.02
CA VAL A 14 -18.36 -10.21 19.89
C VAL A 14 -18.47 -9.24 18.73
N PHE A 15 -17.36 -8.59 18.37
CA PHE A 15 -17.22 -7.88 17.12
C PHE A 15 -17.28 -8.96 16.04
N THR A 16 -18.50 -9.23 15.57
CA THR A 16 -18.73 -10.01 14.38
C THR A 16 -17.94 -9.32 13.26
N LEU A 17 -17.04 -10.08 12.64
CA LEU A 17 -16.25 -9.69 11.47
C LEU A 17 -17.18 -9.48 10.27
N SER A 18 -17.95 -8.40 10.32
CA SER A 18 -18.61 -7.81 9.18
C SER A 18 -17.66 -6.74 8.66
N ILE A 19 -16.56 -7.16 8.02
CA ILE A 19 -15.71 -6.23 7.26
C ILE A 19 -16.53 -5.84 6.02
N THR A 20 -17.43 -4.89 6.23
CA THR A 20 -18.23 -4.27 5.18
C THR A 20 -17.31 -3.39 4.33
N ALA A 21 -17.66 -3.22 3.06
CA ALA A 21 -16.90 -2.52 2.02
C ALA A 21 -16.23 -1.19 2.43
N GLN A 22 -16.74 -0.52 3.48
CA GLN A 22 -16.18 0.68 4.09
C GLN A 22 -14.70 0.54 4.51
N ALA A 23 -14.27 -0.63 5.03
CA ALA A 23 -12.87 -0.85 5.40
C ALA A 23 -11.94 -0.92 4.18
N GLN A 24 -12.44 -1.41 3.03
CA GLN A 24 -11.68 -1.43 1.78
C GLN A 24 -11.56 -0.02 1.18
N ASP A 25 -12.61 0.79 1.27
CA ASP A 25 -12.59 2.17 0.78
C ASP A 25 -11.67 3.09 1.61
N ILE A 26 -11.67 2.95 2.94
CA ILE A 26 -10.74 3.67 3.83
C ILE A 26 -9.29 3.30 3.50
N ASN A 27 -9.00 2.02 3.27
CA ASN A 27 -7.68 1.55 2.89
C ASN A 27 -7.25 2.15 1.53
N LYS A 28 -8.16 2.15 0.54
CA LYS A 28 -7.87 2.73 -0.78
C LYS A 28 -7.56 4.22 -0.73
N GLN A 29 -8.30 4.99 0.07
CA GLN A 29 -8.02 6.43 0.26
C GLN A 29 -6.68 6.67 0.96
N ALA A 30 -6.35 5.87 1.97
CA ALA A 30 -5.07 5.96 2.66
C ALA A 30 -3.88 5.69 1.71
N LEU A 31 -3.96 4.62 0.92
CA LEU A 31 -2.94 4.29 -0.08
C LEU A 31 -2.82 5.35 -1.17
N GLN A 32 -3.93 5.98 -1.58
CA GLN A 32 -3.90 7.09 -2.54
C GLN A 32 -3.18 8.31 -1.96
N LYS A 33 -3.48 8.68 -0.70
CA LYS A 33 -2.83 9.80 -0.02
C LYS A 33 -1.34 9.56 0.15
N GLU A 34 -0.95 8.35 0.54
CA GLU A 34 0.45 7.97 0.64
C GLU A 34 1.16 8.04 -0.71
N ALA A 35 0.53 7.54 -1.78
CA ALA A 35 1.06 7.63 -3.13
C ALA A 35 1.27 9.07 -3.59
N THR A 36 0.33 9.98 -3.30
CA THR A 36 0.48 11.41 -3.57
C THR A 36 1.70 12.00 -2.88
N VAL A 37 1.83 11.79 -1.57
CA VAL A 37 2.95 12.35 -0.79
C VAL A 37 4.30 11.79 -1.26
N GLN A 38 4.35 10.49 -1.58
CA GLN A 38 5.57 9.88 -2.11
C GLN A 38 5.93 10.45 -3.49
N ALA A 39 4.95 10.55 -4.40
CA ALA A 39 5.16 11.12 -5.72
C ALA A 39 5.63 12.57 -5.66
N GLU A 40 5.02 13.41 -4.81
CA GLU A 40 5.43 14.81 -4.62
C GLU A 40 6.89 14.92 -4.15
N LYS A 41 7.28 14.16 -3.12
CA LYS A 41 8.66 14.17 -2.60
C LYS A 41 9.67 13.72 -3.66
N ILE A 42 9.34 12.69 -4.42
CA ILE A 42 10.20 12.17 -5.49
C ILE A 42 10.31 13.19 -6.62
N SER A 43 9.18 13.82 -6.97
CA SER A 43 9.12 14.80 -8.06
C SER A 43 9.93 16.05 -7.75
N GLN A 44 9.88 16.53 -6.50
CA GLN A 44 10.73 17.62 -6.02
C GLN A 44 12.21 17.25 -6.04
N LYS A 45 12.57 16.05 -5.58
CA LYS A 45 13.98 15.61 -5.53
C LYS A 45 14.58 15.40 -6.92
N MET A 46 13.76 14.94 -7.86
CA MET A 46 14.21 14.53 -9.19
C MET A 46 13.89 15.56 -10.28
N ASP A 47 13.30 16.70 -9.93
CA ASP A 47 12.87 17.74 -10.86
C ASP A 47 12.01 17.17 -12.00
N LEU A 48 10.92 16.50 -11.62
CA LEU A 48 9.96 15.91 -12.55
C LEU A 48 8.91 16.95 -12.96
N THR A 49 8.43 16.84 -14.20
CA THR A 49 7.30 17.66 -14.66
C THR A 49 6.00 17.25 -13.96
N ASP A 50 4.98 18.12 -13.99
CA ASP A 50 3.65 17.80 -13.44
C ASP A 50 3.06 16.54 -14.07
N VAL A 51 3.25 16.36 -15.38
CA VAL A 51 2.80 15.15 -16.10
C VAL A 51 3.48 13.90 -15.56
N GLN A 52 4.81 13.94 -15.41
CA GLN A 52 5.56 12.81 -14.83
C GLN A 52 5.19 12.56 -13.36
N THR A 53 4.88 13.62 -12.62
CA THR A 53 4.43 13.54 -11.22
C THR A 53 3.09 12.81 -11.11
N GLU A 54 2.13 13.16 -11.97
CA GLU A 54 0.83 12.48 -12.03
C GLU A 54 0.96 11.01 -12.43
N GLU A 55 1.77 10.71 -13.46
CA GLU A 55 2.02 9.33 -13.88
C GLU A 55 2.69 8.52 -12.77
N LEU A 56 3.64 9.13 -12.06
CA LEU A 56 4.31 8.53 -10.93
C LEU A 56 3.35 8.23 -9.78
N GLN A 57 2.51 9.18 -9.42
CA GLN A 57 1.47 8.99 -8.39
C GLN A 57 0.56 7.81 -8.75
N ARG A 58 0.09 7.73 -10.00
CA ARG A 58 -0.77 6.62 -10.46
C ARG A 58 -0.04 5.28 -10.36
N SER A 59 1.23 5.23 -10.75
CA SER A 59 2.04 4.00 -10.68
C SER A 59 2.29 3.55 -9.23
N ILE A 60 2.63 4.47 -8.34
CA ILE A 60 2.81 4.20 -6.90
C ILE A 60 1.50 3.70 -6.27
N ALA A 61 0.37 4.38 -6.53
CA ALA A 61 -0.94 3.98 -6.01
C ALA A 61 -1.36 2.57 -6.47
N LYS A 62 -1.14 2.28 -7.76
CA LYS A 62 -1.39 0.95 -8.34
C LYS A 62 -0.52 -0.12 -7.70
N PHE A 63 0.77 0.17 -7.48
CA PHE A 63 1.70 -0.74 -6.83
C PHE A 63 1.27 -1.05 -5.39
N HIS A 64 0.98 -0.03 -4.58
CA HIS A 64 0.52 -0.20 -3.20
C HIS A 64 -0.77 -1.02 -3.12
N THR A 65 -1.75 -0.71 -3.98
CA THR A 65 -3.01 -1.47 -4.05
C THR A 65 -2.75 -2.94 -4.42
N GLY A 66 -1.91 -3.18 -5.44
CA GLY A 66 -1.56 -4.54 -5.86
C GLY A 66 -0.78 -5.30 -4.78
N LYS A 67 0.15 -4.63 -4.09
CA LYS A 67 0.93 -5.18 -2.99
C LYS A 67 0.03 -5.56 -1.83
N ALA A 68 -0.85 -4.66 -1.38
CA ALA A 68 -1.80 -4.92 -0.31
C ALA A 68 -2.73 -6.09 -0.64
N LYS A 69 -3.23 -6.18 -1.89
CA LYS A 69 -4.08 -7.31 -2.32
C LYS A 69 -3.34 -8.65 -2.23
N VAL A 70 -2.08 -8.69 -2.69
CA VAL A 70 -1.27 -9.91 -2.66
C VAL A 70 -0.85 -10.26 -1.22
N GLU A 71 -0.51 -9.28 -0.38
CA GLU A 71 -0.08 -9.49 1.01
C GLU A 71 -1.24 -9.95 1.91
N ASN A 72 -2.46 -9.49 1.64
CA ASN A 72 -3.66 -9.92 2.36
C ASN A 72 -4.29 -11.20 1.80
N SER A 73 -3.72 -11.80 0.76
CA SER A 73 -4.21 -13.06 0.18
C SER A 73 -3.65 -14.26 0.95
N ASP A 74 -4.49 -15.24 1.24
CA ASP A 74 -4.06 -16.48 1.89
C ASP A 74 -3.26 -17.37 0.91
N PRO A 75 -2.00 -17.70 1.23
CA PRO A 75 -1.12 -18.50 0.36
C PRO A 75 -1.63 -19.92 0.13
N ASN A 76 -2.50 -20.45 1.00
CA ASN A 76 -3.04 -21.81 0.87
C ASN A 76 -4.25 -21.87 -0.07
N THR A 77 -4.91 -20.74 -0.32
CA THR A 77 -6.11 -20.66 -1.18
C THR A 77 -5.81 -20.03 -2.54
N VAL A 78 -4.86 -19.10 -2.61
CA VAL A 78 -4.51 -18.41 -3.86
C VAL A 78 -3.30 -19.06 -4.54
N LYS A 79 -3.58 -19.94 -5.51
CA LYS A 79 -2.53 -20.52 -6.37
C LYS A 79 -1.75 -19.42 -7.11
N GLY A 80 -0.44 -19.55 -7.14
CA GLY A 80 0.43 -18.63 -7.90
C GLY A 80 0.67 -17.28 -7.23
N LEU A 81 0.46 -17.16 -5.90
CA LEU A 81 0.71 -15.93 -5.15
C LEU A 81 2.13 -15.36 -5.37
N LYS A 82 3.14 -16.23 -5.44
CA LYS A 82 4.53 -15.85 -5.78
C LYS A 82 4.62 -15.17 -7.16
N ASN A 83 3.89 -15.67 -8.14
CA ASN A 83 3.87 -15.10 -9.50
C ASN A 83 3.10 -13.76 -9.51
N GLN A 84 2.02 -13.64 -8.75
CA GLN A 84 1.30 -12.37 -8.59
C GLN A 84 2.19 -11.31 -7.94
N LYS A 85 2.90 -11.65 -6.85
CA LYS A 85 3.89 -10.77 -6.23
C LYS A 85 4.95 -10.34 -7.24
N LYS A 86 5.52 -11.28 -8.00
CA LYS A 86 6.52 -10.97 -9.04
C LYS A 86 5.96 -10.02 -10.12
N ARG A 87 4.70 -10.19 -10.53
CA ARG A 87 4.04 -9.32 -11.51
C ARG A 87 3.84 -7.91 -10.97
N VAL A 88 3.28 -7.75 -9.77
CA VAL A 88 3.06 -6.42 -9.16
C VAL A 88 4.35 -5.62 -9.10
N TYR A 89 5.45 -6.22 -8.62
CA TYR A 89 6.74 -5.54 -8.58
C TYR A 89 7.35 -5.34 -9.98
N GLY A 90 7.17 -6.30 -10.89
CA GLY A 90 7.66 -6.20 -12.26
C GLY A 90 6.99 -5.08 -13.05
N ASP A 91 5.68 -4.94 -12.91
CA ASP A 91 4.87 -3.93 -13.59
C ASP A 91 5.22 -2.53 -13.06
N PHE A 92 5.33 -2.37 -11.74
CA PHE A 92 5.79 -1.12 -11.14
C PHE A 92 7.15 -0.70 -11.70
N LYS A 93 8.15 -1.59 -11.72
CA LYS A 93 9.48 -1.29 -12.27
C LYS A 93 9.43 -0.87 -13.74
N LYS A 94 8.56 -1.47 -14.55
CA LYS A 94 8.39 -1.11 -15.97
C LYS A 94 7.76 0.26 -16.14
N GLU A 95 6.72 0.55 -15.37
CA GLU A 95 6.03 1.85 -15.41
C GLU A 95 6.98 2.99 -14.99
N ILE A 96 7.74 2.82 -13.91
CA ILE A 96 8.72 3.83 -13.49
C ILE A 96 9.80 4.06 -14.55
N LYS A 97 10.28 3.00 -15.22
CA LYS A 97 11.25 3.15 -16.33
C LYS A 97 10.68 3.81 -17.58
N ALA A 98 9.36 3.88 -17.72
CA ALA A 98 8.71 4.62 -18.79
C ALA A 98 8.56 6.11 -18.43
N ILE A 99 8.34 6.42 -17.15
CA ILE A 99 8.21 7.79 -16.63
C ILE A 99 9.59 8.48 -16.52
N LEU A 100 10.59 7.72 -16.09
CA LEU A 100 11.95 8.20 -15.80
C LEU A 100 12.95 7.68 -16.82
N THR A 101 14.02 8.45 -17.06
CA THR A 101 15.15 7.95 -17.85
C THR A 101 15.81 6.76 -17.13
N PRO A 102 16.42 5.81 -17.86
CA PRO A 102 17.12 4.67 -17.26
C PRO A 102 18.20 5.08 -16.25
N GLU A 103 18.85 6.22 -16.48
CA GLU A 103 19.87 6.80 -15.60
C GLU A 103 19.25 7.24 -14.26
N ARG A 104 18.09 7.89 -14.29
CA ARG A 104 17.36 8.35 -13.10
C ARG A 104 16.65 7.21 -12.34
N TYR A 105 16.45 6.06 -12.97
CA TYR A 105 15.77 4.93 -12.36
C TYR A 105 16.50 4.37 -11.13
N ALA A 106 17.83 4.36 -11.12
CA ALA A 106 18.61 3.86 -9.97
C ALA A 106 18.39 4.75 -8.73
N ASP A 107 18.49 6.07 -8.92
CA ASP A 107 18.28 7.06 -7.87
C ASP A 107 16.85 7.03 -7.35
N PHE A 108 15.87 6.87 -8.26
CA PHE A 108 14.49 6.64 -7.87
C PHE A 108 14.35 5.43 -6.94
N MET A 109 14.94 4.28 -7.30
CA MET A 109 14.78 3.05 -6.52
C MET A 109 15.41 3.16 -5.13
N LEU A 110 16.52 3.90 -5.01
CA LEU A 110 17.15 4.21 -3.72
C LEU A 110 16.23 5.11 -2.89
N PHE A 111 15.76 6.22 -3.46
CA PHE A 111 14.95 7.19 -2.73
C PHE A 111 13.56 6.65 -2.36
N TYR A 112 12.92 5.92 -3.28
CA TYR A 112 11.66 5.24 -3.00
C TYR A 112 11.80 4.24 -1.84
N LYS A 113 12.92 3.52 -1.76
CA LYS A 113 13.19 2.61 -0.65
C LYS A 113 13.32 3.37 0.67
N GLU A 114 14.05 4.49 0.70
CA GLU A 114 14.20 5.33 1.90
C GLU A 114 12.85 5.87 2.40
N LEU A 115 11.93 6.21 1.50
CA LEU A 115 10.59 6.70 1.86
C LEU A 115 9.66 5.63 2.46
N ASN A 116 10.01 4.34 2.34
CA ASN A 116 9.17 3.20 2.73
C ASN A 116 9.86 2.30 3.78
N GLN A 117 10.93 2.78 4.42
CA GLN A 117 11.59 2.15 5.58
C GLN A 117 11.01 2.70 6.89
#